data_AF-A0A2E8KWZ2-F1
#
_entry.id   AF-A0A2E8KWZ2-F1
#
_cell.length_a   1.000
_cell.length_b   1.000
_cell.length_c   1.000
_cell.angle_alpha   90.00
_cell.angle_beta   90.00
_cell.angle_gamma   90.00
#
_symmetry.space_group_name_H-M   'P 1'
#
loop_
_entity.id
_entity.type
_entity.pdbx_description
1 polymer ?
#
loop_
_entity_poly.entity_id
_entity_poly.type
_entity_poly.pdbx_seq_one_letter_code
_entity_poly.pdbx_strand_id
1 'polypeptide(L)'
;QQRRKLDDLNELIAEFKDVLEDMETGIASLDASIREEEAGFTEDSLRYSSLMARIPAGFSDVNSPYLELTSSFSDIALKLDASREALTGLRTAREDLISHIATMDGIKTNAVKYDRFKQLQKDFAETNKTGEKRLKELDDAIKAYRQVILDNFLNTPEYWALLYEVEIKSSRSGDVLAEKYGFLLDMNRFTAEKYHGHLVSDFQLKLVKKGKVNPTFEFTFSGEYDFPIEGFKIVTADGTVLMESVRDSVSSKSEEVKDEGLVSFEWNVSVPASTLAQIVDDPNHSFRILFVTIYNRVNLTGYTKKMYREYKIPQVRIDNWMEMAGLAEPVS
;
A
#
# COMPACT_ATOMS: atom_id res chain seq x y z
N GLN A 1 35.24 37.29 48.15
CA GLN A 1 34.46 38.02 47.13
C GLN A 1 34.71 37.50 45.72
N GLN A 2 35.96 37.25 45.31
CA GLN A 2 36.27 36.68 43.98
C GLN A 2 35.84 35.22 43.79
N ARG A 3 35.96 34.35 44.81
CA ARG A 3 35.45 32.95 44.73
C ARG A 3 33.95 32.88 44.43
N ARG A 4 33.12 33.64 45.14
CA ARG A 4 31.67 33.69 44.89
C ARG A 4 31.32 34.11 43.46
N LYS A 5 32.02 35.11 42.90
CA LYS A 5 31.85 35.52 41.50
C LYS A 5 32.22 34.43 40.50
N LEU A 6 33.19 33.57 40.84
CA LEU A 6 33.60 32.44 40.01
C LEU A 6 32.57 31.31 40.08
N ASP A 7 32.04 31.02 41.27
CA ASP A 7 30.99 30.03 41.48
C ASP A 7 29.70 30.43 40.73
N ASP A 8 29.29 31.71 40.83
CA ASP A 8 28.15 32.26 40.08
C ASP A 8 28.34 32.19 38.55
N LEU A 9 29.59 32.31 38.07
CA LEU A 9 29.91 32.18 36.64
C LEU A 9 29.74 30.74 36.18
N ASN A 10 30.23 29.79 36.97
CA ASN A 10 30.16 28.36 36.66
C ASN A 10 28.72 27.87 36.64
N GLU A 11 27.88 28.31 37.60
CA GLU A 11 26.44 27.99 37.60
C GLU A 11 25.73 28.54 36.36
N LEU A 12 26.06 29.76 35.92
CA LEU A 12 25.42 30.36 34.74
C LEU A 12 25.89 29.70 33.44
N ILE A 13 27.16 29.34 33.33
CA ILE A 13 27.69 28.59 32.18
C ILE A 13 27.02 27.22 32.12
N ALA A 14 26.83 26.55 33.26
CA ALA A 14 26.07 25.31 33.32
C ALA A 14 24.62 25.52 32.87
N GLU A 15 23.94 26.55 33.38
CA GLU A 15 22.57 26.89 32.97
C GLU A 15 22.45 27.16 31.46
N PHE A 16 23.38 27.93 30.88
CA PHE A 16 23.40 28.19 29.44
C PHE A 16 23.66 26.93 28.63
N LYS A 17 24.58 26.09 29.10
CA LYS A 17 24.89 24.82 28.47
C LYS A 17 23.66 23.91 28.46
N ASP A 18 23.00 23.74 29.60
CA ASP A 18 21.81 22.90 29.74
C ASP A 18 20.68 23.40 28.80
N VAL A 19 20.44 24.72 28.76
CA VAL A 19 19.43 25.30 27.86
C VAL A 19 19.79 25.07 26.39
N LEU A 20 21.06 25.23 26.01
CA LEU A 20 21.49 24.98 24.63
C LEU A 20 21.37 23.50 24.26
N GLU A 21 21.71 22.58 25.17
CA GLU A 21 21.56 21.13 24.97
C GLU A 21 20.08 20.75 24.81
N ASP A 22 19.18 21.33 25.61
CA ASP A 22 17.72 21.15 25.46
C ASP A 22 17.24 21.64 24.08
N MET A 23 17.71 22.82 23.65
CA MET A 23 17.36 23.38 22.34
C MET A 23 17.87 22.52 21.18
N GLU A 24 19.11 22.06 21.26
CA GLU A 24 19.72 21.18 20.26
C GLU A 24 18.99 19.84 20.18
N THR A 25 18.59 19.29 21.32
CA THR A 25 17.80 18.05 21.38
C THR A 25 16.42 18.24 20.74
N GLY A 26 15.72 19.32 21.05
CA GLY A 26 14.42 19.63 20.45
C GLY A 26 14.51 19.82 18.93
N ILE A 27 15.49 20.59 18.46
CA ILE A 27 15.75 20.79 17.02
C ILE A 27 16.10 19.48 16.33
N ALA A 28 16.99 18.68 16.92
CA ALA A 28 17.42 17.41 16.33
C ALA A 28 16.27 16.40 16.26
N SER A 29 15.43 16.34 17.30
CA SER A 29 14.25 15.48 17.31
C SER A 29 13.26 15.88 16.22
N LEU A 30 12.94 17.17 16.10
CA LEU A 30 12.01 17.68 15.09
C LEU A 30 12.56 17.47 13.66
N ASP A 31 13.84 17.76 13.43
CA ASP A 31 14.51 17.55 12.13
C ASP A 31 14.52 16.07 11.73
N ALA A 32 14.79 15.16 12.67
CA ALA A 32 14.77 13.72 12.42
C ALA A 32 13.38 13.23 12.00
N SER A 33 12.35 13.60 12.76
CA SER A 33 10.97 13.21 12.43
C SER A 33 10.50 13.80 11.10
N ILE A 34 10.81 15.07 10.80
CA ILE A 34 10.45 15.65 9.50
C ILE A 34 11.12 14.88 8.35
N ARG A 35 12.39 14.52 8.47
CA ARG A 35 13.10 13.75 7.42
C ARG A 35 12.53 12.35 7.21
N GLU A 36 12.09 11.71 8.28
CA GLU A 36 11.40 10.42 8.20
C GLU A 36 10.09 10.55 7.40
N GLU A 37 9.28 11.56 7.70
CA GLU A 37 8.04 11.82 6.98
C GLU A 37 8.28 12.25 5.52
N GLU A 38 9.37 12.97 5.21
CA GLU A 38 9.77 13.31 3.83
C GLU A 38 10.08 12.06 2.99
N ALA A 39 10.74 11.07 3.60
CA ALA A 39 11.00 9.79 2.95
C ALA A 39 9.68 9.04 2.66
N GLY A 40 8.77 9.00 3.65
CA GLY A 40 7.44 8.42 3.48
C GLY A 40 6.60 9.13 2.42
N PHE A 41 6.64 10.47 2.39
CA PHE A 41 5.94 11.29 1.41
C PHE A 41 6.41 11.03 -0.02
N THR A 42 7.69 10.71 -0.22
CA THR A 42 8.21 10.34 -1.55
C THR A 42 7.56 9.05 -2.06
N GLU A 43 7.40 8.05 -1.20
CA GLU A 43 6.70 6.81 -1.54
C GLU A 43 5.20 7.06 -1.80
N ASP A 44 4.56 7.87 -0.94
CA ASP A 44 3.16 8.24 -1.09
C ASP A 44 2.88 9.05 -2.36
N SER A 45 3.85 9.86 -2.82
CA SER A 45 3.81 10.58 -4.10
C SER A 45 3.83 9.65 -5.32
N LEU A 46 4.60 8.55 -5.25
CA LEU A 46 4.60 7.53 -6.30
C LEU A 46 3.25 6.80 -6.34
N ARG A 47 2.70 6.45 -5.17
CA ARG A 47 1.35 5.85 -5.08
C ARG A 47 0.29 6.78 -5.65
N TYR A 48 0.31 8.06 -5.27
CA TYR A 48 -0.60 9.10 -5.76
C TYR A 48 -0.54 9.19 -7.29
N SER A 49 0.65 9.44 -7.84
CA SER A 49 0.87 9.61 -9.27
C SER A 49 0.42 8.39 -10.07
N SER A 50 0.67 7.20 -9.52
CA SER A 50 0.32 5.94 -10.19
C SER A 50 -1.19 5.67 -10.19
N LEU A 51 -1.90 5.99 -9.09
CA LEU A 51 -3.36 5.91 -9.04
C LEU A 51 -4.01 6.94 -9.98
N MET A 52 -3.48 8.17 -10.03
CA MET A 52 -3.96 9.24 -10.91
C MET A 52 -3.72 8.94 -12.39
N ALA A 53 -2.61 8.28 -12.74
CA ALA A 53 -2.34 7.85 -14.11
C ALA A 53 -3.31 6.76 -14.60
N ARG A 54 -4.06 6.12 -13.69
CA ARG A 54 -4.97 5.02 -13.97
C ARG A 54 -6.45 5.38 -13.80
N ILE A 55 -6.79 6.68 -13.78
CA ILE A 55 -8.20 7.12 -13.72
C ILE A 55 -9.02 6.48 -14.85
N PRO A 56 -10.08 5.72 -14.53
CA PRO A 56 -10.95 5.14 -15.54
C PRO A 56 -11.70 6.19 -16.33
N ALA A 57 -12.07 5.82 -17.56
CA ALA A 57 -12.94 6.65 -18.39
C ALA A 57 -14.24 6.99 -17.65
N GLY A 58 -14.58 8.28 -17.59
CA GLY A 58 -15.76 8.78 -16.88
C GLY A 58 -15.50 9.29 -15.46
N PHE A 59 -14.26 9.18 -14.96
CA PHE A 59 -13.82 9.78 -13.70
C PHE A 59 -12.84 10.94 -13.93
N SER A 60 -12.63 11.72 -12.88
CA SER A 60 -11.73 12.88 -12.86
C SER A 60 -11.30 13.20 -11.43
N ASP A 61 -10.22 13.95 -11.30
CA ASP A 61 -9.67 14.49 -10.05
C ASP A 61 -10.61 15.42 -9.28
N VAL A 62 -11.66 15.94 -9.91
CA VAL A 62 -12.68 16.77 -9.26
C VAL A 62 -13.86 15.99 -8.67
N ASN A 63 -13.90 14.67 -8.83
CA ASN A 63 -14.98 13.82 -8.33
C ASN A 63 -14.47 12.81 -7.31
N SER A 64 -15.34 12.43 -6.36
CA SER A 64 -15.01 11.36 -5.42
C SER A 64 -14.71 10.06 -6.17
N PRO A 65 -13.67 9.32 -5.77
CA PRO A 65 -12.76 9.58 -4.64
C PRO A 65 -11.41 10.14 -5.07
N TYR A 66 -11.19 10.41 -6.36
CA TYR A 66 -9.96 11.05 -6.80
C TYR A 66 -9.81 12.46 -6.23
N LEU A 67 -10.92 13.18 -6.02
CA LEU A 67 -10.91 14.44 -5.28
C LEU A 67 -10.40 14.25 -3.85
N GLU A 68 -10.86 13.20 -3.15
CA GLU A 68 -10.42 12.90 -1.79
C GLU A 68 -8.94 12.52 -1.79
N LEU A 69 -8.48 11.73 -2.76
CA LEU A 69 -7.08 11.36 -2.96
C LEU A 69 -6.20 12.59 -3.19
N THR A 70 -6.58 13.48 -4.12
CA THR A 70 -5.84 14.72 -4.41
C THR A 70 -5.84 15.68 -3.23
N SER A 71 -6.99 15.84 -2.56
CA SER A 71 -7.11 16.75 -1.42
C SER A 71 -6.27 16.29 -0.22
N SER A 72 -6.34 15.00 0.13
CA SER A 72 -5.58 14.43 1.24
C SER A 72 -4.08 14.40 0.96
N PHE A 73 -3.66 14.09 -0.27
CA PHE A 73 -2.24 14.19 -0.66
C PHE A 73 -1.72 15.62 -0.60
N SER A 74 -2.51 16.59 -1.07
CA SER A 74 -2.14 18.01 -1.03
C SER A 74 -2.03 18.54 0.41
N ASP A 75 -2.88 18.05 1.33
CA ASP A 75 -2.80 18.44 2.74
C ASP A 75 -1.48 18.00 3.37
N ILE A 76 -0.95 16.80 3.04
CA ILE A 76 0.38 16.37 3.52
C ILE A 76 1.45 17.40 3.14
N ALA A 77 1.49 17.85 1.88
CA ALA A 77 2.47 18.82 1.43
C ALA A 77 2.37 20.15 2.23
N LEU A 78 1.15 20.63 2.47
CA LEU A 78 0.91 21.83 3.28
C LEU A 78 1.37 21.66 4.74
N LYS A 79 1.12 20.50 5.37
CA LYS A 79 1.55 20.21 6.74
C LYS A 79 3.06 20.02 6.86
N LEU A 80 3.68 19.46 5.82
CA LEU A 80 5.12 19.26 5.75
C LEU A 80 5.84 20.62 5.68
N ASP A 81 5.37 21.53 4.82
CA ASP A 81 5.92 22.88 4.74
C ASP A 81 5.74 23.66 6.04
N ALA A 82 4.58 23.57 6.69
CA ALA A 82 4.37 24.17 8.01
C ALA A 82 5.31 23.60 9.10
N SER A 83 5.66 22.31 9.01
CA SER A 83 6.61 21.67 9.93
C SER A 83 8.05 22.14 9.68
N ARG A 84 8.45 22.32 8.41
CA ARG A 84 9.74 22.90 8.03
C ARG A 84 9.88 24.36 8.47
N GLU A 85 8.82 25.14 8.36
CA GLU A 85 8.76 26.52 8.88
C GLU A 85 8.95 26.53 10.40
N ALA A 86 8.28 25.65 11.13
CA ALA A 86 8.45 25.54 12.58
C ALA A 86 9.88 25.16 12.98
N LEU A 87 10.51 24.22 12.26
CA LEU A 87 11.92 23.85 12.47
C LEU A 87 12.87 25.03 12.22
N THR A 88 12.60 25.81 11.17
CA THR A 88 13.36 27.03 10.88
C THR A 88 13.21 28.04 12.02
N GLY A 89 11.99 28.23 12.53
CA GLY A 89 11.72 29.07 13.70
C GLY A 89 12.50 28.65 14.95
N LEU A 90 12.63 27.34 15.22
CA LEU A 90 13.46 26.85 16.33
C LEU A 90 14.95 27.14 16.14
N ARG A 91 15.47 26.97 14.92
CA ARG A 91 16.87 27.29 14.60
C ARG A 91 17.13 28.79 14.82
N THR A 92 16.23 29.66 14.38
CA THR A 92 16.31 31.10 14.62
C THR A 92 16.23 31.44 16.12
N ALA A 93 15.32 30.83 16.87
CA ALA A 93 15.21 31.06 18.31
C ALA A 93 16.49 30.64 19.08
N ARG A 94 17.14 29.55 18.65
CA ARG A 94 18.46 29.14 19.18
C ARG A 94 19.54 30.18 18.84
N GLU A 95 19.59 30.66 17.60
CA GLU A 95 20.54 31.70 17.18
C GLU A 95 20.34 33.01 17.96
N ASP A 96 19.10 33.42 18.18
CA ASP A 96 18.74 34.59 18.99
C ASP A 96 19.20 34.43 20.45
N LEU A 97 19.05 33.23 21.03
CA LEU A 97 19.57 32.93 22.37
C LEU A 97 21.10 33.06 22.42
N ILE A 98 21.81 32.43 21.48
CA ILE A 98 23.28 32.47 21.40
C ILE A 98 23.76 33.91 21.25
N SER A 99 23.14 34.67 20.35
CA SER A 99 23.44 36.08 20.11
C SER A 99 23.22 36.91 21.37
N HIS A 100 22.10 36.72 22.06
CA HIS A 100 21.81 37.40 23.32
C HIS A 100 22.85 37.08 24.40
N ILE A 101 23.16 35.80 24.61
CA ILE A 101 24.19 35.34 25.57
C ILE A 101 25.55 35.96 25.27
N ALA A 102 25.95 36.07 24.00
CA ALA A 102 27.22 36.67 23.61
C ALA A 102 27.35 38.16 24.01
N THR A 103 26.23 38.87 24.17
CA THR A 103 26.21 40.26 24.66
C THR A 103 26.17 40.39 26.18
N MET A 104 26.10 39.28 26.92
CA MET A 104 26.02 39.28 28.37
C MET A 104 27.42 39.40 29.00
N ASP A 105 27.91 40.64 29.17
CA ASP A 105 29.11 40.95 29.95
C ASP A 105 28.89 40.72 31.46
N GLY A 106 29.04 39.48 31.94
CA GLY A 106 29.11 39.14 33.38
C GLY A 106 27.79 39.15 34.17
N ILE A 107 27.18 37.96 34.27
CA ILE A 107 26.28 37.35 35.29
C ILE A 107 25.35 38.26 36.11
N LYS A 108 24.03 37.98 36.03
CA LYS A 108 22.90 38.28 36.98
C LYS A 108 22.80 39.68 37.61
N THR A 109 23.73 40.59 37.33
CA THR A 109 23.76 41.97 37.83
C THR A 109 22.89 42.88 36.98
N ASN A 110 22.66 42.51 35.73
CA ASN A 110 21.71 43.15 34.83
C ASN A 110 20.44 42.29 34.73
N ALA A 111 19.47 42.59 35.61
CA ALA A 111 18.18 41.89 35.66
C ALA A 111 17.49 41.88 34.29
N VAL A 112 17.54 42.98 33.54
CA VAL A 112 16.92 43.10 32.21
C VAL A 112 17.50 42.07 31.22
N LYS A 113 18.83 41.88 31.20
CA LYS A 113 19.45 40.88 30.32
C LYS A 113 19.10 39.45 30.72
N TYR A 114 19.01 39.17 32.02
CA TYR A 114 18.66 37.83 32.51
C TYR A 114 17.18 37.52 32.28
N ASP A 115 16.29 38.49 32.50
CA ASP A 115 14.86 38.38 32.19
C ASP A 115 14.64 38.12 30.69
N ARG A 116 15.41 38.80 29.82
CA ARG A 116 15.38 38.53 28.37
C ARG A 116 15.86 37.12 28.02
N PHE A 117 16.91 36.61 28.68
CA PHE A 117 17.35 35.22 28.51
C PHE A 117 16.25 34.22 28.89
N LYS A 118 15.58 34.43 30.03
CA LYS A 118 14.46 33.60 30.46
C LYS A 118 13.26 33.69 29.52
N GLN A 119 13.00 34.87 28.96
CA GLN A 119 11.97 35.04 27.95
C GLN A 119 12.32 34.26 26.67
N LEU A 120 13.55 34.35 26.17
CA LEU A 120 13.99 33.58 24.99
C LEU A 120 13.91 32.06 25.20
N GLN A 121 14.24 31.58 26.40
CA GLN A 121 14.05 30.18 26.78
C GLN A 121 12.57 29.78 26.69
N LYS A 122 11.68 30.63 27.21
CA LYS A 122 10.22 30.41 27.17
C LYS A 122 9.68 30.45 25.74
N ASP A 123 10.12 31.42 24.94
CA ASP A 123 9.74 31.59 23.54
C ASP A 123 10.16 30.36 22.71
N PHE A 124 11.36 29.83 22.96
CA PHE A 124 11.80 28.57 22.34
C PHE A 124 10.91 27.40 22.73
N ALA A 125 10.61 27.22 24.02
CA ALA A 125 9.76 26.12 24.49
C ALA A 125 8.36 26.16 23.86
N GLU A 126 7.78 27.36 23.71
CA GLU A 126 6.50 27.56 23.04
C GLU A 126 6.57 27.27 21.54
N THR A 127 7.66 27.69 20.89
CA THR A 127 7.94 27.37 19.48
C THR A 127 8.10 25.85 19.30
N ASN A 128 8.76 25.16 20.23
CA ASN A 128 9.00 23.72 20.16
C ASN A 128 7.70 22.95 20.29
N LYS A 129 6.85 23.34 21.25
CA LYS A 129 5.49 22.80 21.38
C LYS A 129 4.64 23.01 20.12
N THR A 130 4.82 24.15 19.45
CA THR A 130 4.17 24.42 18.16
C THR A 130 4.70 23.48 17.08
N GLY A 131 6.01 23.25 17.01
CA GLY A 131 6.63 22.28 16.11
C GLY A 131 6.13 20.85 16.32
N GLU A 132 6.07 20.39 17.58
CA GLU A 132 5.49 19.09 17.94
C GLU A 132 4.04 18.95 17.50
N LYS A 133 3.24 20.01 17.67
CA LYS A 133 1.86 20.04 17.19
C LYS A 133 1.79 19.93 15.65
N ARG A 134 2.67 20.61 14.91
CA ARG A 134 2.72 20.53 13.45
C ARG A 134 3.12 19.15 12.96
N LEU A 135 4.08 18.50 13.62
CA LEU A 135 4.43 17.10 13.36
C LEU A 135 3.22 16.17 13.52
N LYS A 136 2.45 16.35 14.60
CA LYS A 136 1.24 15.56 14.80
C LYS A 136 0.20 15.80 13.70
N GLU A 137 -0.02 17.05 13.30
CA GLU A 137 -0.91 17.37 12.19
C GLU A 137 -0.45 16.75 10.87
N LEU A 138 0.87 16.65 10.63
CA LEU A 138 1.46 15.97 9.49
C LEU A 138 1.20 14.45 9.53
N ASP A 139 1.46 13.79 10.66
CA ASP A 139 1.19 12.36 10.86
C ASP A 139 -0.30 12.04 10.66
N ASP A 140 -1.20 12.87 11.21
CA ASP A 140 -2.64 12.72 11.03
C ASP A 140 -3.05 12.88 9.54
N ALA A 141 -2.44 13.82 8.80
CA ALA A 141 -2.69 14.00 7.36
C ALA A 141 -2.20 12.80 6.52
N ILE A 142 -1.03 12.25 6.85
CA ILE A 142 -0.48 11.05 6.18
C ILE A 142 -1.39 9.85 6.41
N LYS A 143 -1.87 9.65 7.65
CA LYS A 143 -2.85 8.60 7.96
C LYS A 143 -4.15 8.78 7.18
N ALA A 144 -4.66 10.01 7.10
CA ALA A 144 -5.88 10.31 6.35
C ALA A 144 -5.73 9.96 4.86
N TYR A 145 -4.62 10.36 4.22
CA TYR A 145 -4.33 10.00 2.83
C TYR A 145 -4.28 8.48 2.60
N ARG A 146 -3.56 7.76 3.47
CA ARG A 146 -3.48 6.29 3.37
C ARG A 146 -4.83 5.63 3.61
N GLN A 147 -5.66 6.18 4.50
CA GLN A 147 -7.01 5.70 4.73
C GLN A 147 -7.89 5.89 3.50
N VAL A 148 -7.78 7.03 2.79
CA VAL A 148 -8.48 7.24 1.51
C VAL A 148 -8.11 6.16 0.50
N ILE A 149 -6.83 5.76 0.42
CA ILE A 149 -6.39 4.64 -0.43
C ILE A 149 -7.07 3.33 0.00
N LEU A 150 -7.08 3.02 1.29
CA LEU A 150 -7.65 1.78 1.79
C LEU A 150 -9.16 1.69 1.56
N ASP A 151 -9.89 2.77 1.83
CA ASP A 151 -11.36 2.80 1.75
C ASP A 151 -11.85 2.76 0.31
N ASN A 152 -11.12 3.42 -0.60
CA ASN A 152 -11.61 3.66 -1.95
C ASN A 152 -10.89 2.84 -3.03
N PHE A 153 -9.62 2.47 -2.83
CA PHE A 153 -8.76 1.92 -3.88
C PHE A 153 -8.29 0.49 -3.61
N LEU A 154 -8.23 0.02 -2.35
CA LEU A 154 -7.70 -1.32 -2.01
C LEU A 154 -8.29 -2.46 -2.84
N ASN A 155 -9.58 -2.37 -3.18
CA ASN A 155 -10.30 -3.39 -3.95
C ASN A 155 -10.54 -3.01 -5.41
N THR A 156 -9.67 -2.17 -5.98
CA THR A 156 -9.81 -1.71 -7.36
C THR A 156 -8.70 -2.23 -8.27
N PRO A 157 -8.94 -2.37 -9.59
CA PRO A 157 -7.92 -2.84 -10.53
C PRO A 157 -6.69 -1.93 -10.57
N GLU A 158 -6.86 -0.63 -10.37
CA GLU A 158 -5.79 0.37 -10.39
C GLU A 158 -4.78 0.11 -9.28
N TYR A 159 -5.26 -0.16 -8.06
CA TYR A 159 -4.41 -0.44 -6.91
C TYR A 159 -3.65 -1.76 -7.07
N TRP A 160 -4.34 -2.84 -7.45
CA TRP A 160 -3.70 -4.13 -7.63
C TRP A 160 -2.72 -4.17 -8.81
N ALA A 161 -2.92 -3.33 -9.83
CA ALA A 161 -1.94 -3.13 -10.89
C ALA A 161 -0.64 -2.48 -10.38
N LEU A 162 -0.64 -1.78 -9.24
CA LEU A 162 0.59 -1.27 -8.60
C LEU A 162 1.32 -2.36 -7.83
N LEU A 163 0.57 -3.26 -7.19
CA LEU A 163 1.14 -4.34 -6.39
C LEU A 163 1.52 -5.57 -7.22
N TYR A 164 1.01 -5.66 -8.44
CA TYR A 164 1.29 -6.77 -9.34
C TYR A 164 2.78 -6.79 -9.69
N GLU A 165 3.44 -7.85 -9.24
CA GLU A 165 4.85 -8.11 -9.49
C GLU A 165 5.03 -9.58 -9.83
N VAL A 166 6.00 -9.88 -10.70
CA VAL A 166 6.45 -11.24 -10.96
C VAL A 166 7.76 -11.46 -10.23
N GLU A 167 7.79 -12.42 -9.31
CA GLU A 167 8.99 -12.82 -8.59
C GLU A 167 9.77 -13.87 -9.38
N ILE A 168 11.08 -13.69 -9.49
CA ILE A 168 12.01 -14.68 -10.06
C ILE A 168 12.80 -15.32 -8.92
N LYS A 169 12.61 -16.61 -8.72
CA LYS A 169 13.36 -17.42 -7.76
C LYS A 169 14.27 -18.38 -8.51
N SER A 170 15.56 -18.05 -8.55
CA SER A 170 16.59 -18.92 -9.11
C SER A 170 16.97 -20.02 -8.13
N SER A 171 16.94 -21.26 -8.59
CA SER A 171 17.35 -22.43 -7.81
C SER A 171 18.28 -23.33 -8.64
N ARG A 172 18.99 -24.26 -7.98
CA ARG A 172 19.80 -25.27 -8.69
C ARG A 172 18.97 -26.16 -9.63
N SER A 173 17.66 -26.28 -9.38
CA SER A 173 16.69 -27.01 -10.19
C SER A 173 16.08 -26.19 -11.34
N GLY A 174 16.47 -24.92 -11.50
CA GLY A 174 15.96 -24.00 -12.52
C GLY A 174 15.29 -22.77 -11.92
N ASP A 175 15.04 -21.79 -12.77
CA ASP A 175 14.33 -20.56 -12.42
C ASP A 175 12.82 -20.85 -12.30
N VAL A 176 12.20 -20.32 -11.25
CA VAL A 176 10.76 -20.27 -11.06
C VAL A 176 10.32 -18.83 -11.18
N LEU A 177 9.43 -18.54 -12.12
CA LEU A 177 8.75 -17.24 -12.22
C LEU A 177 7.34 -17.42 -11.71
N ALA A 178 6.95 -16.62 -10.72
CA ALA A 178 5.63 -16.70 -10.10
C ALA A 178 5.05 -15.30 -9.89
N GLU A 179 3.76 -15.16 -10.17
CA GLU A 179 3.04 -13.94 -9.79
C GLU A 179 2.96 -13.80 -8.26
N LYS A 180 3.19 -12.58 -7.77
CA LYS A 180 2.99 -12.23 -6.37
C LYS A 180 1.51 -12.19 -6.00
N TYR A 181 0.68 -11.69 -6.92
CA TYR A 181 -0.78 -11.57 -6.76
C TYR A 181 -1.52 -12.01 -8.02
N GLY A 182 -2.62 -12.74 -7.84
CA GLY A 182 -3.42 -13.31 -8.95
C GLY A 182 -4.85 -12.79 -9.01
N PHE A 183 -5.07 -11.50 -8.73
CA PHE A 183 -6.42 -10.95 -8.58
C PHE A 183 -7.34 -11.22 -9.79
N LEU A 184 -8.62 -11.43 -9.52
CA LEU A 184 -9.68 -11.66 -10.49
C LEU A 184 -10.71 -10.54 -10.39
N LEU A 185 -11.25 -10.08 -11.52
CA LEU A 185 -12.38 -9.16 -11.49
C LEU A 185 -13.66 -9.96 -11.29
N ASP A 186 -14.34 -9.81 -10.14
CA ASP A 186 -15.72 -10.29 -10.01
C ASP A 186 -16.56 -9.62 -11.12
N MET A 187 -17.56 -10.27 -11.69
CA MET A 187 -18.48 -9.66 -12.67
C MET A 187 -19.91 -9.60 -12.14
N ASN A 188 -20.14 -10.07 -10.90
CA ASN A 188 -21.48 -10.31 -10.34
C ASN A 188 -21.88 -9.30 -9.25
N ARG A 189 -20.98 -8.48 -8.69
CA ARG A 189 -21.35 -7.47 -7.69
C ARG A 189 -21.94 -6.23 -8.38
N PHE A 190 -23.17 -5.88 -8.02
CA PHE A 190 -23.84 -4.66 -8.47
C PHE A 190 -23.73 -3.54 -7.44
N THR A 191 -23.42 -2.36 -7.97
CA THR A 191 -23.02 -1.09 -7.37
C THR A 191 -24.00 -0.53 -6.34
N ALA A 192 -23.56 -0.35 -5.09
CA ALA A 192 -24.24 0.53 -4.15
C ALA A 192 -23.69 1.97 -4.18
N GLU A 193 -22.40 2.17 -4.48
CA GLU A 193 -21.79 3.51 -4.62
C GLU A 193 -21.02 3.64 -5.94
N LYS A 194 -21.00 4.87 -6.51
CA LYS A 194 -20.50 5.13 -7.87
C LYS A 194 -19.02 4.79 -8.08
N TYR A 195 -18.23 4.66 -7.01
CA TYR A 195 -16.81 4.30 -7.11
C TYR A 195 -16.38 3.17 -6.17
N HIS A 196 -17.24 2.69 -5.25
CA HIS A 196 -16.81 1.56 -4.40
C HIS A 196 -16.51 0.33 -5.24
N GLY A 197 -15.21 0.07 -5.43
CA GLY A 197 -14.56 -1.24 -5.49
C GLY A 197 -15.41 -2.38 -6.01
N HIS A 198 -15.96 -2.21 -7.19
CA HIS A 198 -16.34 -3.32 -8.03
C HIS A 198 -15.20 -3.44 -9.05
N LEU A 199 -14.36 -4.47 -9.09
CA LEU A 199 -14.50 -5.82 -8.59
C LEU A 199 -13.08 -6.39 -8.48
N VAL A 200 -12.55 -6.63 -7.28
CA VAL A 200 -11.48 -7.63 -7.12
C VAL A 200 -12.05 -8.70 -6.19
N SER A 201 -12.03 -9.92 -6.70
CA SER A 201 -12.44 -11.11 -6.00
C SER A 201 -11.49 -11.39 -4.84
N ASP A 202 -12.04 -11.90 -3.74
CA ASP A 202 -11.27 -12.53 -2.67
C ASP A 202 -10.55 -13.82 -3.17
N PHE A 203 -10.94 -14.30 -4.35
CA PHE A 203 -10.26 -15.38 -5.07
C PHE A 203 -9.16 -14.86 -6.00
N GLN A 204 -8.06 -15.59 -6.02
CA GLN A 204 -6.90 -15.34 -6.87
C GLN A 204 -6.63 -16.56 -7.73
N LEU A 205 -6.11 -16.32 -8.93
CA LEU A 205 -5.60 -17.34 -9.84
C LEU A 205 -4.21 -16.89 -10.28
N LYS A 206 -3.13 -17.44 -9.73
CA LYS A 206 -1.74 -17.08 -10.07
C LYS A 206 -1.14 -18.05 -11.09
N LEU A 207 -0.31 -17.58 -12.02
CA LEU A 207 0.49 -18.38 -12.94
C LEU A 207 1.90 -18.58 -12.37
N VAL A 208 2.35 -19.82 -12.38
CA VAL A 208 3.70 -20.23 -12.03
C VAL A 208 4.34 -20.92 -13.22
N LYS A 209 5.49 -20.43 -13.65
CA LYS A 209 6.36 -21.05 -14.66
C LYS A 209 7.56 -21.67 -13.99
N LYS A 210 7.81 -22.95 -14.26
CA LYS A 210 8.97 -23.69 -13.76
C LYS A 210 9.86 -24.13 -14.90
N GLY A 211 11.16 -23.82 -14.81
CA GLY A 211 12.16 -24.25 -15.78
C GLY A 211 12.27 -23.35 -17.02
N LYS A 212 13.44 -23.39 -17.66
CA LYS A 212 13.83 -22.46 -18.74
C LYS A 212 13.74 -23.05 -20.16
N VAL A 213 14.17 -24.31 -20.33
CA VAL A 213 14.32 -24.94 -21.66
C VAL A 213 13.05 -25.70 -22.09
N ASN A 214 12.28 -26.22 -21.13
CA ASN A 214 10.97 -26.84 -21.34
C ASN A 214 10.06 -26.43 -20.18
N PRO A 215 9.48 -25.21 -20.23
CA PRO A 215 8.74 -24.69 -19.10
C PRO A 215 7.48 -25.53 -18.85
N THR A 216 7.22 -25.83 -17.59
CA THR A 216 5.91 -26.29 -17.15
C THR A 216 5.17 -25.14 -16.48
N PHE A 217 3.85 -25.16 -16.63
CA PHE A 217 2.98 -24.10 -16.13
C PHE A 217 1.96 -24.69 -15.15
N GLU A 218 1.72 -23.97 -14.07
CA GLU A 218 0.71 -24.29 -13.06
C GLU A 218 -0.09 -23.03 -12.74
N PHE A 219 -1.40 -23.21 -12.58
CA PHE A 219 -2.25 -22.22 -11.95
C PHE A 219 -2.36 -22.53 -10.46
N THR A 220 -2.04 -21.55 -9.62
CA THR A 220 -2.34 -21.56 -8.19
C THR A 220 -3.66 -20.79 -7.98
N PHE A 221 -4.76 -21.51 -7.83
CA PHE A 221 -6.08 -20.95 -7.52
C PHE A 221 -6.29 -20.96 -6.00
N SER A 222 -6.52 -19.80 -5.40
CA SER A 222 -6.57 -19.64 -3.94
C SER A 222 -7.60 -18.61 -3.51
N GLY A 223 -7.96 -18.62 -2.23
CA GLY A 223 -8.82 -17.60 -1.62
C GLY A 223 -9.44 -18.08 -0.32
N GLU A 224 -10.44 -17.34 0.15
CA GLU A 224 -11.18 -17.64 1.38
C GLU A 224 -12.67 -17.72 1.09
N TYR A 225 -13.37 -18.67 1.72
CA TYR A 225 -14.81 -18.86 1.54
C TYR A 225 -15.48 -19.46 2.77
N ASP A 226 -16.78 -19.21 2.92
CA ASP A 226 -17.67 -19.80 3.91
C ASP A 226 -18.65 -20.85 3.29
N PHE A 227 -18.57 -21.09 1.98
CA PHE A 227 -19.36 -22.07 1.23
C PHE A 227 -18.47 -22.99 0.37
N PRO A 228 -18.82 -24.27 0.14
CA PRO A 228 -17.96 -25.18 -0.61
C PRO A 228 -17.70 -24.68 -2.03
N ILE A 229 -16.44 -24.64 -2.45
CA ILE A 229 -16.06 -24.46 -3.87
C ILE A 229 -15.85 -25.85 -4.47
N GLU A 230 -16.54 -26.17 -5.56
CA GLU A 230 -16.46 -27.49 -6.19
C GLU A 230 -15.44 -27.53 -7.36
N GLY A 231 -15.00 -26.38 -7.85
CA GLY A 231 -14.07 -26.30 -8.98
C GLY A 231 -14.06 -24.93 -9.66
N PHE A 232 -13.32 -24.83 -10.75
CA PHE A 232 -13.38 -23.68 -11.66
C PHE A 232 -13.28 -24.13 -13.12
N LYS A 233 -13.67 -23.24 -14.03
CA LYS A 233 -13.42 -23.40 -15.47
C LYS A 233 -13.08 -22.07 -16.13
N ILE A 234 -12.31 -22.13 -17.20
CA ILE A 234 -12.06 -21.01 -18.09
C ILE A 234 -12.76 -21.31 -19.41
N VAL A 235 -13.60 -20.37 -19.84
CA VAL A 235 -14.38 -20.51 -21.07
C VAL A 235 -14.20 -19.30 -21.95
N THR A 236 -14.16 -19.51 -23.26
CA THR A 236 -14.21 -18.47 -24.28
C THR A 236 -15.54 -17.73 -24.27
N ALA A 237 -15.63 -16.61 -25.00
CA ALA A 237 -16.86 -15.84 -25.14
C ALA A 237 -18.03 -16.64 -25.76
N ASP A 238 -17.74 -17.62 -26.62
CA ASP A 238 -18.75 -18.50 -27.24
C ASP A 238 -19.15 -19.70 -26.36
N GLY A 239 -18.53 -19.83 -25.18
CA GLY A 239 -18.82 -20.87 -24.20
C GLY A 239 -18.00 -22.15 -24.34
N THR A 240 -17.03 -22.20 -25.26
CA THR A 240 -16.06 -23.31 -25.37
C THR A 240 -15.21 -23.40 -24.09
N VAL A 241 -15.10 -24.61 -23.53
CA VAL A 241 -14.30 -24.84 -22.31
C VAL A 241 -12.83 -25.00 -22.70
N LEU A 242 -12.00 -24.04 -22.29
CA LEU A 242 -10.54 -24.11 -22.47
C LEU A 242 -9.90 -24.99 -21.39
N MET A 243 -10.40 -24.89 -20.16
CA MET A 243 -9.91 -25.63 -19.00
C MET A 243 -11.02 -25.81 -17.97
N GLU A 244 -11.08 -26.98 -17.32
CA GLU A 244 -11.93 -27.24 -16.16
C GLU A 244 -11.10 -27.98 -15.10
N SER A 245 -11.26 -27.58 -13.84
CA SER A 245 -10.67 -28.26 -12.69
C SER A 245 -11.74 -28.48 -11.64
N VAL A 246 -11.85 -29.72 -11.15
CA VAL A 246 -12.79 -30.11 -10.09
C VAL A 246 -12.00 -30.31 -8.80
N ARG A 247 -12.48 -29.78 -7.67
CA ARG A 247 -11.81 -29.79 -6.36
C ARG A 247 -11.26 -31.17 -5.99
N ASP A 248 -12.02 -32.23 -6.23
CA ASP A 248 -11.64 -33.59 -5.84
C ASP A 248 -10.58 -34.22 -6.75
N SER A 249 -10.36 -33.63 -7.94
CA SER A 249 -9.34 -34.07 -8.90
C SER A 249 -7.99 -33.37 -8.73
N VAL A 250 -7.92 -32.31 -7.90
CA VAL A 250 -6.69 -31.56 -7.66
C VAL A 250 -5.76 -32.36 -6.74
N SER A 251 -4.62 -32.79 -7.27
CA SER A 251 -3.63 -33.60 -6.54
C SER A 251 -2.80 -32.79 -5.55
N SER A 252 -2.57 -31.51 -5.82
CA SER A 252 -1.85 -30.58 -4.95
C SER A 252 -2.80 -29.50 -4.46
N LYS A 253 -3.38 -29.72 -3.28
CA LYS A 253 -4.26 -28.74 -2.62
C LYS A 253 -3.98 -28.65 -1.12
N SER A 254 -4.11 -27.45 -0.57
CA SER A 254 -4.22 -27.19 0.86
C SER A 254 -5.57 -26.52 1.14
N GLU A 255 -6.19 -26.91 2.25
CA GLU A 255 -7.44 -26.34 2.74
C GLU A 255 -7.35 -26.30 4.27
N GLU A 256 -7.38 -25.09 4.82
CA GLU A 256 -7.28 -24.83 6.26
C GLU A 256 -8.58 -24.19 6.74
N VAL A 257 -9.24 -24.84 7.70
CA VAL A 257 -10.44 -24.30 8.35
C VAL A 257 -10.00 -23.31 9.42
N LYS A 258 -10.41 -22.06 9.24
CA LYS A 258 -10.23 -20.95 10.19
C LYS A 258 -11.42 -20.87 11.16
N ASP A 259 -11.37 -19.91 12.07
CA ASP A 259 -12.47 -19.62 12.98
C ASP A 259 -13.77 -19.32 12.21
N GLU A 260 -14.91 -19.62 12.83
CA GLU A 260 -16.26 -19.38 12.28
C GLU A 260 -16.62 -20.20 11.02
N GLY A 261 -15.81 -21.20 10.66
CA GLY A 261 -16.11 -22.10 9.53
C GLY A 261 -15.66 -21.57 8.16
N LEU A 262 -14.88 -20.49 8.15
CA LEU A 262 -14.21 -19.98 6.96
C LEU A 262 -13.09 -20.94 6.54
N VAL A 263 -12.98 -21.25 5.25
CA VAL A 263 -11.93 -22.11 4.69
C VAL A 263 -11.01 -21.26 3.84
N SER A 264 -9.72 -21.26 4.17
CA SER A 264 -8.65 -20.76 3.31
C SER A 264 -8.14 -21.91 2.46
N PHE A 265 -8.03 -21.73 1.15
CA PHE A 265 -7.58 -22.80 0.26
C PHE A 265 -6.53 -22.32 -0.75
N GLU A 266 -5.72 -23.26 -1.19
CA GLU A 266 -4.81 -23.10 -2.32
C GLU A 266 -4.75 -24.41 -3.13
N TRP A 267 -5.04 -24.32 -4.43
CA TRP A 267 -5.07 -25.43 -5.36
C TRP A 267 -4.07 -25.19 -6.49
N ASN A 268 -3.11 -26.09 -6.65
CA ASN A 268 -2.14 -26.04 -7.74
C ASN A 268 -2.60 -26.99 -8.86
N VAL A 269 -2.91 -26.41 -10.02
CA VAL A 269 -3.47 -27.11 -11.16
C VAL A 269 -2.53 -26.97 -12.35
N SER A 270 -2.00 -28.08 -12.85
CA SER A 270 -1.16 -28.08 -14.05
C SER A 270 -1.94 -27.57 -15.26
N VAL A 271 -1.34 -26.65 -16.01
CA VAL A 271 -1.91 -26.10 -17.24
C VAL A 271 -1.00 -26.45 -18.43
N PRO A 272 -1.49 -27.18 -19.44
CA PRO A 272 -0.71 -27.44 -20.65
C PRO A 272 -0.36 -26.14 -21.38
N ALA A 273 0.84 -26.05 -21.94
CA ALA A 273 1.28 -24.84 -22.67
C ALA A 273 0.34 -24.46 -23.82
N SER A 274 -0.25 -25.44 -24.52
CA SER A 274 -1.24 -25.21 -25.57
C SER A 274 -2.55 -24.61 -25.04
N THR A 275 -3.00 -25.02 -23.85
CA THR A 275 -4.18 -24.45 -23.20
C THR A 275 -3.89 -23.03 -22.72
N LEU A 276 -2.71 -22.79 -22.14
CA LEU A 276 -2.29 -21.45 -21.74
C LEU A 276 -2.25 -20.51 -22.95
N ALA A 277 -1.70 -20.94 -24.08
CA ALA A 277 -1.70 -20.16 -25.32
C ALA A 277 -3.12 -19.80 -25.77
N GLN A 278 -4.05 -20.76 -25.75
CA GLN A 278 -5.46 -20.48 -26.10
C GLN A 278 -6.15 -19.49 -25.15
N ILE A 279 -5.87 -19.56 -23.84
CA ILE A 279 -6.42 -18.61 -22.85
C ILE A 279 -5.89 -17.21 -23.13
N VAL A 280 -4.62 -17.11 -23.49
CA VAL A 280 -3.94 -15.86 -23.73
C VAL A 280 -4.34 -15.22 -25.07
N ASP A 281 -4.58 -16.03 -26.11
CA ASP A 281 -5.02 -15.58 -27.43
C ASP A 281 -6.49 -15.11 -27.46
N ASP A 282 -7.34 -15.55 -26.53
CA ASP A 282 -8.72 -15.08 -26.39
C ASP A 282 -8.87 -14.09 -25.21
N PRO A 283 -8.77 -12.76 -25.44
CA PRO A 283 -8.88 -11.77 -24.36
C PRO A 283 -10.29 -11.66 -23.75
N ASN A 284 -11.29 -12.34 -24.32
CA ASN A 284 -12.69 -12.29 -23.88
C ASN A 284 -13.13 -13.55 -23.13
N HIS A 285 -12.19 -14.37 -22.65
CA HIS A 285 -12.52 -15.50 -21.80
C HIS A 285 -13.10 -15.04 -20.44
N SER A 286 -13.89 -15.92 -19.82
CA SER A 286 -14.39 -15.76 -18.45
C SER A 286 -13.88 -16.89 -17.56
N PHE A 287 -13.51 -16.53 -16.33
CA PHE A 287 -13.18 -17.45 -15.26
C PHE A 287 -14.45 -17.71 -14.44
N ARG A 288 -14.89 -18.97 -14.36
CA ARG A 288 -16.13 -19.34 -13.69
C ARG A 288 -15.83 -20.26 -12.51
N ILE A 289 -16.13 -19.79 -11.30
CA ILE A 289 -16.00 -20.61 -10.08
C ILE A 289 -17.31 -21.37 -9.89
N LEU A 290 -17.22 -22.68 -9.68
CA LEU A 290 -18.35 -23.56 -9.40
C LEU A 290 -18.61 -23.58 -7.89
N PHE A 291 -19.75 -23.05 -7.48
CA PHE A 291 -20.13 -22.95 -6.06
C PHE A 291 -20.98 -24.13 -5.61
N VAL A 292 -21.93 -24.57 -6.44
CA VAL A 292 -22.81 -25.66 -6.04
C VAL A 292 -23.36 -26.40 -7.25
N THR A 293 -23.41 -27.71 -7.13
CA THR A 293 -24.13 -28.60 -8.03
C THR A 293 -25.44 -29.05 -7.38
N ILE A 294 -26.56 -28.55 -7.89
CA ILE A 294 -27.90 -28.87 -7.40
C ILE A 294 -28.44 -30.08 -8.16
N TYR A 295 -28.81 -31.13 -7.43
CA TYR A 295 -29.43 -32.33 -7.98
C TYR A 295 -30.94 -32.30 -7.74
N ASN A 296 -31.71 -32.33 -8.81
CA ASN A 296 -33.17 -32.41 -8.79
C ASN A 296 -33.63 -33.71 -9.43
N ARG A 297 -34.74 -34.28 -8.96
CA ARG A 297 -35.41 -35.42 -9.61
C ARG A 297 -36.85 -35.03 -9.92
N VAL A 298 -37.22 -35.09 -11.20
CA VAL A 298 -38.62 -34.93 -11.64
C VAL A 298 -38.98 -36.17 -12.44
N ASN A 299 -40.03 -36.89 -12.03
CA ASN A 299 -40.52 -38.11 -12.69
C ASN A 299 -39.41 -39.13 -13.00
N LEU A 300 -38.60 -39.50 -11.99
CA LEU A 300 -37.46 -40.43 -12.09
C LEU A 300 -36.31 -39.99 -13.00
N THR A 301 -36.43 -38.84 -13.68
CA THR A 301 -35.35 -38.23 -14.46
C THR A 301 -34.54 -37.31 -13.53
N GLY A 302 -33.25 -37.58 -13.41
CA GLY A 302 -32.31 -36.74 -12.67
C GLY A 302 -31.86 -35.54 -13.51
N TYR A 303 -31.95 -34.35 -12.94
CA TYR A 303 -31.44 -33.11 -13.51
C TYR A 303 -30.37 -32.54 -12.59
N THR A 304 -29.23 -32.17 -13.17
CA THR A 304 -28.13 -31.56 -12.43
C THR A 304 -27.96 -30.12 -12.93
N LYS A 305 -27.97 -29.15 -12.01
CA LYS A 305 -27.74 -27.74 -12.32
C LYS A 305 -26.50 -27.25 -11.58
N LYS A 306 -25.48 -26.86 -12.34
CA LYS A 306 -24.26 -26.23 -11.83
C LYS A 306 -24.47 -24.72 -11.70
N MET A 307 -24.14 -24.14 -10.56
CA MET A 307 -24.23 -22.70 -10.29
C MET A 307 -22.83 -22.10 -10.27
N TYR A 308 -22.59 -21.14 -11.15
CA TYR A 308 -21.30 -20.47 -11.29
C TYR A 308 -21.38 -19.00 -10.89
N ARG A 309 -20.27 -18.47 -10.39
CA ARG A 309 -20.01 -17.03 -10.39
C ARG A 309 -18.97 -16.70 -11.45
N GLU A 310 -19.22 -15.63 -12.18
CA GLU A 310 -18.37 -15.21 -13.29
C GLU A 310 -17.35 -14.16 -12.84
N TYR A 311 -16.12 -14.35 -13.30
CA TYR A 311 -15.00 -13.47 -13.06
C TYR A 311 -14.27 -13.24 -14.39
N LYS A 312 -13.48 -12.17 -14.45
CA LYS A 312 -12.62 -11.83 -15.57
C LYS A 312 -11.17 -11.80 -15.12
N ILE A 313 -10.28 -12.39 -15.92
CA ILE A 313 -8.83 -12.20 -15.74
C ILE A 313 -8.48 -10.83 -16.35
N PRO A 314 -7.86 -9.91 -15.59
CA PRO A 314 -7.49 -8.58 -16.09
C PRO A 314 -6.56 -8.66 -17.30
N GLN A 315 -6.73 -7.75 -18.27
CA GLN A 315 -5.90 -7.72 -19.49
C GLN A 315 -4.40 -7.61 -19.18
N VAL A 316 -4.02 -6.75 -18.23
CA VAL A 316 -2.63 -6.60 -17.79
C VAL A 316 -2.01 -7.93 -17.37
N ARG A 317 -2.80 -8.85 -16.79
CA ARG A 317 -2.32 -10.19 -16.41
C ARG A 317 -2.18 -11.11 -17.60
N ILE A 318 -3.12 -11.07 -18.53
CA ILE A 318 -3.03 -11.80 -19.81
C ILE A 318 -1.75 -11.38 -20.56
N ASP A 319 -1.44 -10.08 -20.57
CA ASP A 319 -0.24 -9.54 -21.22
C ASP A 319 1.04 -10.07 -20.56
N ASN A 320 1.11 -10.08 -19.24
CA ASN A 320 2.23 -10.68 -18.52
C ASN A 320 2.33 -12.20 -18.72
N TRP A 321 1.20 -12.90 -18.83
CA TRP A 321 1.19 -14.33 -19.14
C TRP A 321 1.74 -14.61 -20.54
N MET A 322 1.49 -13.75 -21.54
CA MET A 322 2.15 -13.82 -22.86
C MET A 322 3.68 -13.78 -22.70
N GLU A 323 4.18 -12.79 -21.96
CA GLU A 323 5.62 -12.62 -21.73
C GLU A 323 6.22 -13.81 -20.98
N MET A 324 5.58 -14.24 -19.89
CA MET A 324 6.01 -15.39 -19.10
C MET A 324 6.03 -16.67 -19.96
N ALA A 325 5.01 -16.88 -20.79
CA ALA A 325 4.92 -18.04 -21.67
C ALA A 325 5.91 -17.99 -22.85
N GLY A 326 6.52 -16.82 -23.12
CA GLY A 326 7.38 -16.61 -24.29
C GLY A 326 6.58 -16.56 -25.59
N LEU A 327 5.32 -16.12 -25.52
CA LEU A 327 4.39 -15.99 -26.65
C LEU A 327 4.36 -14.56 -27.21
N ALA A 328 5.01 -13.59 -26.55
CA ALA A 328 5.14 -12.24 -27.07
C ALA A 328 6.02 -12.24 -28.35
N GLU A 329 5.57 -11.54 -29.40
CA GLU A 329 6.41 -11.33 -30.58
C GLU A 329 7.70 -10.57 -30.19
N PRO A 330 8.87 -10.92 -30.76
CA PRO A 330 10.07 -10.12 -30.55
C PRO A 330 9.81 -8.72 -31.10
N VAL A 331 9.86 -7.71 -30.23
CA VAL A 331 9.85 -6.30 -30.63
C VAL A 331 11.05 -6.09 -31.55
N SER A 332 10.78 -5.91 -32.85
CA SER A 332 11.78 -5.71 -33.91
C SER A 332 12.36 -4.30 -33.92
#